data_AF-A0A3N5IQR5-F1
#
_entry.id   AF-A0A3N5IQR5-F1
#
_cell.length_a   1.000
_cell.length_b   1.000
_cell.length_c   1.000
_cell.angle_alpha   90.00
_cell.angle_beta   90.00
_cell.angle_gamma   90.00
#
_symmetry.space_group_name_H-M   'P 1'
#
loop_
_entity.id
_entity.type
_entity.pdbx_description
1 polymer ?
#
loop_
_entity_poly.entity_id
_entity_poly.type
_entity_poly.pdbx_seq_one_letter_code
_entity_poly.pdbx_strand_id
1 'polypeptide(L)'
;MQGFLIQINHHPKEDSMICPSCGIDNADDSPQCSNCGYKFRFGYAFDDPKRVTFINWSGKHKMARTIFIGIIIIIFAWSIFLWIKSL
;
A
#
# COMPACT_ATOMS: atom_id res chain seq x y z
N MET A 1 -29.24 -14.68 28.65
CA MET A 1 -27.88 -14.36 28.15
C MET A 1 -27.24 -15.65 27.70
N GLN A 2 -27.19 -15.93 26.40
CA GLN A 2 -26.43 -17.06 25.86
C GLN A 2 -25.30 -16.45 25.04
N GLY A 3 -24.10 -16.44 25.62
CA GLY A 3 -22.89 -16.00 24.94
C GLY A 3 -22.49 -17.02 23.89
N PHE A 4 -22.28 -16.58 22.66
CA PHE A 4 -21.77 -17.41 21.58
C PHE A 4 -20.25 -17.52 21.73
N LEU A 5 -19.74 -18.74 21.97
CA LEU A 5 -18.30 -19.01 21.98
C LEU A 5 -17.80 -19.06 20.53
N ILE A 6 -16.98 -18.09 20.13
CA ILE A 6 -16.27 -18.12 18.85
C ILE A 6 -15.06 -19.01 19.01
N GLN A 7 -15.06 -20.18 18.36
CA GLN A 7 -13.88 -21.04 18.22
C GLN A 7 -12.95 -20.40 17.17
N ILE A 8 -11.93 -19.67 17.62
CA ILE A 8 -10.86 -19.20 16.73
C ILE A 8 -9.91 -20.38 16.45
N ASN A 9 -10.02 -20.97 15.27
CA ASN A 9 -9.03 -21.92 14.77
C ASN A 9 -7.75 -21.15 14.45
N HIS A 10 -6.83 -21.05 15.41
CA HIS A 10 -5.47 -20.58 15.15
C HIS A 10 -4.73 -21.71 14.43
N HIS A 11 -4.73 -21.69 13.09
CA HIS A 11 -3.75 -22.46 12.33
C HIS A 11 -2.42 -21.74 12.52
N PRO A 12 -1.41 -22.30 13.23
CA PRO A 12 -0.05 -21.82 13.05
C PRO A 12 0.28 -22.11 11.59
N LYS A 13 0.44 -21.05 10.80
CA LYS A 13 0.96 -21.18 9.45
C LYS A 13 2.39 -21.68 9.65
N GLU A 14 2.61 -22.95 9.35
CA GLU A 14 3.94 -23.54 9.38
C GLU A 14 4.66 -22.97 8.15
N ASP A 15 5.14 -21.74 8.30
CA ASP A 15 5.88 -21.03 7.27
C ASP A 15 7.25 -21.73 7.14
N SER A 16 7.31 -22.70 6.23
CA SER A 16 8.55 -23.38 5.85
C SER A 16 9.08 -22.78 4.55
N MET A 17 10.38 -22.49 4.53
CA MET A 17 11.10 -22.02 3.34
C MET A 17 12.02 -23.12 2.79
N ILE A 18 12.02 -23.30 1.46
CA ILE A 18 12.94 -24.20 0.79
C ILE A 18 14.29 -23.49 0.59
N CYS A 19 15.38 -24.12 1.00
CA CYS A 19 16.72 -23.57 0.80
C CYS A 19 17.06 -23.52 -0.70
N PRO A 20 17.39 -22.34 -1.26
CA PRO A 20 17.72 -22.22 -2.69
C PRO A 20 19.07 -22.88 -3.04
N SER A 21 19.90 -23.18 -2.04
CA SER A 21 21.22 -23.79 -2.25
C SER A 21 21.18 -25.32 -2.26
N CYS A 22 20.24 -25.96 -1.57
CA CYS A 22 20.24 -27.42 -1.42
C CYS A 22 18.84 -28.08 -1.46
N GLY A 23 17.77 -27.30 -1.50
CA GLY A 23 16.40 -27.80 -1.62
C GLY A 23 15.78 -28.36 -0.33
N ILE A 24 16.45 -28.27 0.82
CA ILE A 24 15.87 -28.71 2.09
C ILE A 24 14.89 -27.68 2.66
N ASP A 25 13.83 -28.15 3.30
CA ASP A 25 12.92 -27.30 4.08
C ASP A 25 13.61 -26.80 5.36
N ASN A 26 13.42 -25.52 5.64
CA ASN A 26 13.83 -24.88 6.89
C ASN A 26 12.66 -24.02 7.39
N ALA A 27 12.66 -23.70 8.68
CA ALA A 27 11.72 -22.71 9.20
C ALA A 27 12.02 -21.32 8.60
N ASP A 28 11.00 -20.52 8.30
CA ASP A 28 11.15 -19.19 7.68
C ASP A 28 11.93 -18.18 8.55
N ASP A 29 12.03 -18.46 9.86
CA ASP A 29 12.83 -17.71 10.83
C ASP A 29 14.27 -18.24 11.00
N SER A 30 14.66 -19.27 10.25
CA SER A 30 16.01 -19.83 10.36
C SER A 30 17.04 -18.86 9.79
N PRO A 31 18.15 -18.54 10.49
CA PRO A 31 19.21 -17.67 9.98
C PRO A 31 20.05 -18.29 8.88
N GLN A 32 20.03 -19.61 8.82
CA GLN A 32 20.79 -20.39 7.86
C GLN A 32 20.14 -21.74 7.68
N CYS A 33 20.42 -22.36 6.53
CA CYS A 33 19.99 -23.71 6.24
C CYS A 33 20.62 -24.70 7.23
N SER A 34 19.78 -25.52 7.85
CA SER A 34 20.16 -26.60 8.78
C SER A 34 21.03 -27.67 8.13
N ASN A 35 20.91 -27.87 6.81
CA ASN A 35 21.63 -28.91 6.08
C ASN A 35 22.96 -28.43 5.50
N CYS A 36 22.98 -27.28 4.79
CA CYS A 36 24.16 -26.84 4.04
C CYS A 36 24.84 -25.58 4.60
N GLY A 37 24.27 -24.96 5.64
CA GLY A 37 24.82 -23.73 6.24
C GLY A 37 24.65 -22.47 5.38
N TYR A 38 23.87 -22.53 4.29
CA TYR A 38 23.53 -21.35 3.49
C TYR A 38 22.86 -20.30 4.37
N LYS A 39 23.46 -19.11 4.48
CA LYS A 39 22.92 -18.01 5.29
C LYS A 39 21.76 -17.35 4.57
N PHE A 40 20.57 -17.44 5.14
CA PHE A 40 19.41 -16.71 4.65
C PHE A 40 19.63 -15.23 4.97
N ARG A 41 19.59 -14.38 3.94
CA ARG A 41 19.57 -12.93 4.18
C ARG A 41 18.17 -12.62 4.66
N PHE A 42 17.97 -12.54 5.97
CA PHE A 42 16.74 -12.01 6.54
C PHE A 42 16.52 -10.62 5.97
N GLY A 43 15.57 -10.55 5.06
CA GLY A 43 15.39 -9.46 4.16
C GLY A 43 14.32 -9.91 3.20
N TYR A 44 13.08 -9.76 3.67
CA TYR A 44 11.82 -9.97 2.94
C TYR A 44 11.24 -11.38 3.07
N ALA A 45 10.83 -11.73 4.30
CA ALA A 45 9.66 -12.59 4.48
C ALA A 45 8.52 -12.01 3.63
N PHE A 46 8.01 -12.85 2.73
CA PHE A 46 7.12 -12.51 1.64
C PHE A 46 5.67 -12.52 2.16
N ASP A 47 5.37 -11.76 3.21
CA ASP A 47 4.03 -11.63 3.80
C ASP A 47 3.76 -10.21 4.32
N ASP A 48 4.19 -9.19 3.57
CA ASP A 48 3.81 -7.82 3.90
C ASP A 48 3.04 -7.14 2.74
N PRO A 49 1.69 -7.24 2.69
CA PRO A 49 0.89 -6.35 1.87
C PRO A 49 1.09 -4.87 2.25
N LYS A 50 1.84 -4.54 3.32
CA LYS A 50 2.21 -3.15 3.65
C LYS A 50 3.36 -2.59 2.82
N ARG A 51 3.96 -3.36 1.90
CA ARG A 51 4.74 -2.77 0.79
C ARG A 51 3.88 -2.52 -0.45
N VAL A 52 2.59 -2.26 -0.29
CA VAL A 52 2.01 -1.16 -1.06
C VAL A 52 2.82 0.05 -0.64
N THR A 53 3.80 0.45 -1.45
CA THR A 53 4.31 1.80 -1.40
C THR A 53 3.05 2.66 -1.40
N PHE A 54 2.75 3.29 -0.26
CA PHE A 54 1.79 4.36 -0.23
C PHE A 54 2.38 5.39 -1.18
N ILE A 55 2.02 5.29 -2.45
CA ILE A 55 2.06 6.39 -3.38
C ILE A 55 1.32 7.48 -2.64
N ASN A 56 2.10 8.34 -2.00
CA ASN A 56 1.63 9.47 -1.26
C ASN A 56 1.00 10.40 -2.30
N TRP A 57 -0.28 10.18 -2.57
CA TRP A 57 -1.13 11.06 -3.35
C TRP A 57 -1.51 12.33 -2.55
N SER A 58 -1.03 12.45 -1.30
CA SER A 58 -1.18 13.63 -0.44
C SER A 58 -0.25 14.79 -0.82
N GLY A 59 0.23 14.84 -2.07
CA GLY A 59 0.95 15.99 -2.63
C GLY A 59 0.17 16.79 -3.69
N LYS A 60 -0.88 16.23 -4.30
CA LYS A 60 -1.51 16.84 -5.50
C LYS A 60 -2.78 17.66 -5.26
N HIS A 61 -3.29 17.74 -4.04
CA HIS A 61 -4.52 18.50 -3.77
C HIS A 61 -4.35 20.03 -3.77
N LYS A 62 -3.13 20.55 -3.56
CA LYS A 62 -2.89 22.01 -3.57
C LYS A 62 -2.98 22.62 -4.98
N MET A 63 -2.61 21.86 -6.02
CA MET A 63 -2.61 22.35 -7.40
C MET A 63 -4.01 22.33 -8.05
N ALA A 64 -4.86 21.36 -7.71
CA ALA A 64 -6.21 21.26 -8.26
C ALA A 64 -7.12 22.43 -7.82
N ARG A 65 -6.98 22.90 -6.57
CA ARG A 65 -7.79 24.00 -6.02
C ARG A 65 -7.50 25.33 -6.71
N THR A 66 -6.23 25.63 -6.99
CA THR A 66 -5.84 26.89 -7.65
C THR A 66 -6.34 26.95 -9.10
N ILE A 67 -6.26 25.83 -9.82
CA ILE A 67 -6.75 25.74 -11.21
C ILE A 67 -8.27 26.00 -11.27
N PHE A 68 -9.04 25.39 -10.36
CA PHE A 68 -10.49 25.55 -10.33
C PHE A 68 -10.93 26.99 -10.06
N ILE A 69 -10.30 27.65 -9.07
CA ILE A 69 -10.58 29.06 -8.77
C ILE A 69 -10.23 29.97 -9.96
N GLY A 70 -9.11 29.72 -10.63
CA GLY A 70 -8.72 30.46 -11.83
C GLY A 70 -9.75 30.36 -12.96
N ILE A 71 -10.26 29.14 -13.24
CA ILE A 71 -11.28 28.92 -14.27
C ILE A 71 -12.57 29.68 -13.94
N ILE A 72 -13.02 29.67 -12.68
CA ILE A 72 -14.24 30.39 -12.25
C ILE A 72 -14.10 31.90 -12.48
N ILE A 73 -12.96 32.48 -12.10
CA ILE A 73 -12.71 33.93 -12.27
C ILE A 73 -12.75 34.31 -13.75
N ILE A 74 -12.15 33.49 -14.63
CA ILE A 74 -12.15 33.73 -16.07
C ILE A 74 -13.57 33.69 -16.64
N ILE A 75 -14.36 32.67 -16.29
CA ILE A 75 -15.76 32.54 -16.75
C ILE A 75 -16.61 33.73 -16.26
N PHE A 76 -16.45 34.12 -15.00
CA PHE A 76 -17.19 35.23 -14.41
C PHE A 76 -16.85 36.57 -15.07
N ALA A 77 -15.55 36.85 -15.27
CA ALA A 77 -15.09 38.04 -15.98
C ALA A 77 -15.59 38.07 -17.42
N TRP A 78 -15.58 36.92 -18.11
CA TRP A 78 -16.08 36.83 -19.48
C TRP A 78 -17.59 37.07 -19.56
N SER A 79 -18.35 36.56 -18.59
CA SER A 79 -19.80 36.77 -18.51
C SER A 79 -20.15 38.26 -18.30
N ILE A 80 -19.42 38.95 -17.42
CA ILE A 80 -19.59 40.41 -17.21
C ILE A 80 -19.24 41.18 -18.49
N PHE A 81 -18.14 40.82 -19.16
CA PHE A 81 -17.73 41.48 -20.40
C PHE A 81 -18.79 41.33 -21.50
N LEU A 82 -19.37 40.14 -21.66
CA LEU A 82 -20.46 39.90 -22.60
C LEU A 82 -21.71 40.71 -22.24
N TRP A 83 -22.01 40.86 -20.95
CA TRP A 83 -23.14 41.66 -20.49
C TRP A 83 -22.95 43.16 -20.78
N ILE A 84 -21.76 43.72 -20.53
CA ILE A 84 -21.43 45.12 -20.86
C ILE A 84 -21.52 45.36 -22.38
N LYS A 85 -21.04 44.42 -23.20
CA LYS A 85 -21.13 44.49 -24.66
C LYS A 85 -22.57 44.43 -25.18
N SER A 86 -23.50 43.89 -24.40
CA SER A 86 -24.91 43.75 -24.76
C SER A 86 -25.76 44.96 -24.34
N LEU A 87 -25.18 45.91 -23.59
CA LEU A 87 -25.80 47.16 -23.16
C LEU A 87 -25.46 48.29 -24.13
#